data_AF-A0A975I3Z1-F1
#
_entry.id   AF-A0A975I3Z1-F1
#
_cell.length_a   1.000
_cell.length_b   1.000
_cell.length_c   1.000
_cell.angle_alpha   90.00
_cell.angle_beta   90.00
_cell.angle_gamma   90.00
#
_symmetry.space_group_name_H-M   'P 1'
#
loop_
_entity.id
_entity.type
_entity.pdbx_description
1 polymer ?
#
loop_
_entity_poly.entity_id
_entity_poly.type
_entity_poly.pdbx_seq_one_letter_code
_entity_poly.pdbx_strand_id
1 'polypeptide(L)'
;MKKREIEVLEREALAIERGEIAPGRVWKVTKRADGTIKREAIKPEAHRVAQARAWKAKTEAARIRREINVTQEGFARMLGVSLGTVRKWERGTIQPSGAARTLLKIAAKHPEIVREAVGA
;
A
#
# COMPACT_ATOMS: atom_id res chain seq x y z
N MET A 1 -2.90 32.33 -2.40
CA MET A 1 -3.72 31.17 -2.80
C MET A 1 -4.82 30.98 -1.77
N LYS A 2 -6.05 30.69 -2.18
CA LYS A 2 -7.19 30.56 -1.24
C LYS A 2 -7.13 29.20 -0.54
N LYS A 3 -7.59 29.10 0.72
CA LYS A 3 -7.59 27.85 1.51
C LYS A 3 -8.21 26.66 0.75
N ARG A 4 -9.30 26.90 0.02
CA ARG A 4 -9.98 25.87 -0.80
C ARG A 4 -9.11 25.34 -1.94
N GLU A 5 -8.25 26.18 -2.54
CA GLU A 5 -7.34 25.75 -3.60
C GLU A 5 -6.23 24.85 -3.05
N ILE A 6 -5.74 25.13 -1.84
CA ILE A 6 -4.76 24.28 -1.15
C ILE A 6 -5.36 22.89 -0.90
N GLU A 7 -6.57 22.83 -0.33
CA GLU A 7 -7.24 21.55 0.00
C GLU A 7 -7.47 20.68 -1.24
N VAL A 8 -7.76 21.30 -2.39
CA VAL A 8 -7.92 20.59 -3.67
C VAL A 8 -6.58 19.99 -4.13
N LEU A 9 -5.50 20.78 -4.08
CA LEU A 9 -4.17 20.32 -4.48
C LEU A 9 -3.63 19.21 -3.57
N GLU A 10 -3.90 19.29 -2.27
CA GLU A 10 -3.52 18.23 -1.33
C GLU A 10 -4.23 16.91 -1.64
N ARG A 11 -5.53 16.95 -1.95
CA ARG A 11 -6.28 15.76 -2.36
C ARG A 11 -5.74 15.16 -3.65
N GLU A 12 -5.40 15.99 -4.61
CA GLU A 12 -4.84 15.56 -5.89
C GLU A 12 -3.45 14.93 -5.71
N ALA A 13 -2.59 15.54 -4.90
CA ALA A 13 -1.28 15.00 -4.55
C ALA A 13 -1.40 13.61 -3.89
N LEU A 14 -2.32 13.45 -2.93
CA LEU A 14 -2.59 12.16 -2.29
C LEU A 14 -3.14 11.11 -3.27
N ALA A 15 -3.92 11.52 -4.27
CA ALA A 15 -4.40 10.60 -5.30
C ALA A 15 -3.26 10.13 -6.23
N ILE A 16 -2.28 10.99 -6.53
CA ILE A 16 -1.08 10.64 -7.29
C ILE A 16 -0.21 9.66 -6.50
N GLU A 17 0.03 9.91 -5.21
CA GLU A 17 0.82 9.00 -4.36
C GLU A 17 0.20 7.60 -4.26
N ARG A 18 -1.14 7.53 -4.18
CA ARG A 18 -1.89 6.27 -4.17
C ARG A 18 -1.90 5.55 -5.51
N GLY A 19 -1.44 6.20 -6.59
CA GLY A 19 -1.54 5.71 -7.96
C GLY A 19 -2.98 5.64 -8.48
N GLU A 20 -3.87 6.48 -7.95
CA GLU A 20 -5.26 6.59 -8.40
C GLU A 20 -5.36 7.42 -9.69
N ILE A 21 -4.59 8.51 -9.76
CA ILE A 21 -4.51 9.39 -10.92
C ILE A 21 -3.08 9.46 -11.44
N ALA A 22 -2.94 9.62 -12.76
CA ALA A 22 -1.63 9.86 -13.36
C ALA A 22 -1.29 11.35 -13.24
N PRO A 23 -0.08 11.72 -12.79
CA PRO A 23 0.36 13.11 -12.84
C PRO A 23 0.53 13.58 -14.29
N GLY A 24 0.52 14.89 -14.53
CA GLY A 24 0.66 15.41 -15.91
C GLY A 24 2.02 15.09 -16.55
N ARG A 25 3.10 15.08 -15.77
CA ARG A 25 4.45 14.75 -16.25
C ARG A 25 5.28 14.11 -15.15
N VAL A 26 6.10 13.12 -15.51
CA VAL A 26 7.01 12.45 -14.58
C VAL A 26 8.42 12.43 -15.14
N TRP A 27 9.39 12.74 -14.29
CA TRP A 27 10.80 12.72 -14.61
C TRP A 27 11.54 11.74 -13.71
N LYS A 28 12.27 10.80 -14.31
CA LYS A 28 13.31 10.05 -13.61
C LYS A 28 14.54 10.93 -13.49
N VAL A 29 14.87 11.33 -12.28
CA VAL A 29 16.05 12.14 -12.01
C VAL A 29 17.17 11.21 -11.54
N THR A 30 18.29 11.19 -12.25
CA THR A 30 19.49 10.41 -11.88
C THR A 30 20.68 11.36 -11.77
N LYS A 31 21.32 11.37 -10.61
CA LYS A 31 22.56 12.12 -10.40
C LYS A 31 23.75 11.29 -10.88
N ARG A 32 24.60 11.86 -11.72
CA ARG A 32 25.82 11.22 -12.22
C ARG A 32 26.99 11.48 -11.27
N ALA A 33 28.08 10.72 -11.46
CA ALA A 33 29.29 10.81 -10.64
C ALA A 33 29.96 12.20 -10.70
N ASP A 34 29.83 12.91 -11.82
CA ASP A 34 30.30 14.29 -12.04
C ASP A 34 29.39 15.37 -11.42
N GLY A 35 28.34 14.97 -10.69
CA GLY A 35 27.37 15.88 -10.08
C GLY A 35 26.26 16.36 -11.01
N THR A 36 26.31 16.05 -12.32
CA THR A 36 25.27 16.43 -13.27
C THR A 36 23.99 15.64 -13.07
N ILE A 37 22.84 16.26 -13.37
CA ILE A 37 21.52 15.65 -13.23
C ILE A 37 20.99 15.26 -14.61
N LYS A 38 20.80 13.96 -14.83
CA LYS A 38 20.07 13.44 -15.99
C LYS A 38 18.58 13.33 -15.64
N ARG A 39 17.72 13.95 -16.44
CA ARG A 39 16.25 13.79 -16.35
C ARG A 39 15.75 13.01 -17.55
N GLU A 40 15.03 11.94 -17.30
CA GLU A 40 14.41 11.12 -18.34
C GLU A 40 12.90 11.12 -18.17
N ALA A 41 12.15 11.38 -19.23
CA ALA A 41 10.69 11.40 -19.16
C ALA A 41 10.17 9.97 -18.97
N ILE A 42 9.37 9.75 -17.92
CA ILE A 42 8.63 8.51 -17.72
C ILE A 42 7.19 8.73 -18.21
N LYS A 43 6.61 7.73 -18.89
CA LYS A 43 5.18 7.72 -19.20
C LYS A 43 4.38 7.84 -17.90
N PRO A 44 3.54 8.88 -17.69
CA PRO A 44 2.86 9.07 -16.42
C PRO A 44 2.00 7.89 -15.98
N GLU A 45 1.41 7.17 -16.93
CA GLU A 45 0.62 5.97 -16.65
C GLU A 45 1.47 4.82 -16.09
N ALA A 46 2.69 4.64 -16.59
CA ALA A 46 3.62 3.64 -16.05
C ALA A 46 4.02 3.99 -14.61
N HIS A 47 4.23 5.28 -14.32
CA HIS A 47 4.49 5.75 -12.96
C HIS A 47 3.29 5.52 -12.03
N ARG A 48 2.06 5.84 -12.47
CA ARG A 48 0.83 5.59 -11.72
C ARG A 48 0.68 4.11 -11.35
N VAL A 49 0.87 3.20 -12.29
CA VAL A 49 0.79 1.75 -12.05
C VAL A 49 1.84 1.30 -11.04
N ALA A 50 3.07 1.81 -11.13
CA ALA A 50 4.13 1.52 -10.17
C ALA A 50 3.80 2.05 -8.77
N GLN A 51 3.30 3.29 -8.67
CA GLN A 51 2.84 3.89 -7.41
C GLN A 51 1.69 3.09 -6.80
N ALA A 52 0.69 2.70 -7.59
CA ALA A 52 -0.40 1.86 -7.11
C ALA A 52 0.12 0.51 -6.58
N ARG A 53 1.11 -0.11 -7.24
CA ARG A 53 1.73 -1.35 -6.74
C ARG A 53 2.50 -1.13 -5.44
N ALA A 54 3.30 -0.06 -5.36
CA ALA A 54 4.06 0.31 -4.17
C ALA A 54 3.13 0.64 -3.00
N TRP A 55 2.06 1.40 -3.25
CA TRP A 55 1.05 1.76 -2.27
C TRP A 55 0.30 0.53 -1.74
N LYS A 56 -0.07 -0.41 -2.61
CA LYS A 56 -0.64 -1.70 -2.20
C LYS A 56 0.35 -2.52 -1.36
N ALA A 57 1.63 -2.53 -1.74
CA ALA A 57 2.67 -3.16 -0.95
C ALA A 57 2.92 -2.47 0.41
N LYS A 58 2.56 -1.19 0.53
CA LYS A 58 2.68 -0.38 1.75
C LYS A 58 1.58 -0.65 2.78
N THR A 59 0.45 -1.28 2.41
CA THR A 59 -0.63 -1.46 3.40
C THR A 59 -0.17 -2.40 4.52
N GLU A 60 -0.56 -2.06 5.75
CA GLU A 60 -0.14 -2.79 6.95
C GLU A 60 -0.50 -4.28 6.85
N ALA A 61 -1.68 -4.60 6.30
CA ALA A 61 -2.09 -5.98 6.04
C ALA A 61 -1.18 -6.72 5.04
N ALA A 62 -0.80 -6.07 3.92
CA ALA A 62 0.07 -6.70 2.91
C ALA A 62 1.49 -6.91 3.42
N ARG A 63 2.00 -5.95 4.19
CA ARG A 63 3.32 -6.05 4.84
C ARG A 63 3.34 -7.22 5.83
N ILE A 64 2.39 -7.25 6.76
CA ILE A 64 2.34 -8.26 7.82
C ILE A 64 2.18 -9.66 7.25
N ARG A 65 1.28 -9.87 6.27
CA ARG A 65 1.12 -11.18 5.63
C ARG A 65 2.42 -11.72 5.05
N ARG A 66 3.20 -10.85 4.38
CA ARG A 66 4.48 -11.22 3.77
C ARG A 66 5.52 -11.53 4.83
N GLU A 67 5.57 -10.77 5.92
CA GLU A 67 6.49 -11.00 7.04
C GLU A 67 6.27 -12.37 7.69
N ILE A 68 5.02 -12.80 7.84
CA ILE A 68 4.70 -14.11 8.43
C ILE A 68 4.67 -15.27 7.40
N ASN A 69 5.02 -14.98 6.14
CA ASN A 69 5.14 -15.91 5.02
C ASN A 69 3.91 -16.83 4.79
N VAL A 70 2.71 -16.25 4.69
CA VAL A 70 1.48 -17.00 4.37
C VAL A 70 0.81 -16.51 3.09
N THR A 71 0.02 -17.37 2.44
CA THR A 71 -0.81 -16.99 1.28
C THR A 71 -1.95 -16.06 1.69
N GLN A 72 -2.60 -15.39 0.72
CA GLN A 72 -3.78 -14.56 1.03
C GLN A 72 -4.92 -15.40 1.61
N GLU A 73 -5.13 -16.63 1.12
CA GLU A 73 -6.10 -17.57 1.69
C GLU A 73 -5.72 -18.01 3.11
N GLY A 74 -4.44 -18.29 3.36
CA GLY A 74 -3.94 -18.62 4.69
C GLY A 74 -4.15 -17.47 5.67
N PHE A 75 -3.85 -16.24 5.24
CA PHE A 75 -4.05 -15.05 6.05
C PHE A 75 -5.53 -14.76 6.35
N ALA A 76 -6.40 -14.96 5.36
CA ALA A 76 -7.84 -14.82 5.52
C ALA A 76 -8.39 -15.79 6.56
N ARG A 77 -8.00 -17.07 6.47
CA ARG A 77 -8.35 -18.09 7.47
C ARG A 77 -7.85 -17.69 8.85
N MET A 78 -6.57 -17.37 8.96
CA MET A 78 -5.92 -16.98 10.21
C MET A 78 -6.59 -15.76 10.88
N LEU A 79 -7.15 -14.83 10.12
CA LEU A 79 -7.83 -13.65 10.66
C LEU A 79 -9.35 -13.83 10.81
N GLY A 80 -9.91 -14.98 10.42
CA GLY A 80 -11.35 -15.22 10.46
C GLY A 80 -12.16 -14.32 9.53
N VAL A 81 -11.60 -13.89 8.40
CA VAL A 81 -12.26 -12.99 7.43
C VAL A 81 -12.25 -13.58 6.03
N SER A 82 -13.09 -13.03 5.13
CA SER A 82 -13.12 -13.49 3.74
C SER A 82 -11.81 -13.14 2.99
N LEU A 83 -11.42 -13.96 2.01
CA LEU A 83 -10.33 -13.66 1.08
C LEU A 83 -10.55 -12.31 0.37
N GLY A 84 -11.80 -11.99 0.04
CA GLY A 84 -12.18 -10.71 -0.55
C GLY A 84 -11.84 -9.53 0.36
N THR A 85 -12.04 -9.68 1.68
CA THR A 85 -11.69 -8.67 2.69
C THR A 85 -10.17 -8.45 2.73
N VAL A 86 -9.38 -9.52 2.83
CA VAL A 86 -7.91 -9.43 2.79
C VAL A 86 -7.42 -8.76 1.51
N ARG A 87 -7.95 -9.15 0.35
CA ARG A 87 -7.60 -8.52 -0.93
C ARG A 87 -7.91 -7.03 -0.95
N LYS A 88 -9.03 -6.59 -0.35
CA LYS A 88 -9.39 -5.17 -0.26
C LYS A 88 -8.48 -4.40 0.70
N TRP A 89 -8.06 -5.03 1.81
CA TRP A 89 -7.08 -4.45 2.76
C TRP A 89 -5.69 -4.34 2.13
N GLU A 90 -5.20 -5.41 1.49
CA GLU A 90 -3.92 -5.40 0.77
C GLU A 90 -3.92 -4.41 -0.40
N ARG A 91 -5.09 -4.19 -1.01
CA ARG A 91 -5.23 -3.20 -2.07
C ARG A 91 -5.37 -1.77 -1.55
N GLY A 92 -5.65 -1.59 -0.26
CA GLY A 92 -5.95 -0.29 0.35
C GLY A 92 -7.32 0.28 -0.05
N THR A 93 -8.20 -0.51 -0.67
CA THR A 93 -9.55 -0.06 -1.06
C THR A 93 -10.51 0.03 0.12
N ILE A 94 -10.23 -0.72 1.20
CA ILE A 94 -10.92 -0.64 2.48
C ILE A 94 -9.86 -0.71 3.56
N GLN A 95 -10.02 0.09 4.63
CA GLN A 95 -9.16 -0.01 5.79
C GLN A 95 -9.70 -1.04 6.80
N PRO A 96 -8.83 -1.83 7.45
CA PRO A 96 -9.26 -2.70 8.53
C PRO A 96 -9.84 -1.87 9.69
N SER A 97 -10.88 -2.40 10.34
CA SER A 97 -11.45 -1.79 11.54
C SER A 97 -10.41 -1.61 12.65
N GLY A 98 -10.75 -0.88 13.72
CA GLY A 98 -9.86 -0.74 14.88
C GLY A 98 -9.43 -2.10 15.45
N ALA A 99 -10.40 -3.00 15.68
CA ALA A 99 -10.14 -4.35 16.14
C ALA A 99 -9.29 -5.17 15.15
N ALA A 100 -9.58 -5.10 13.85
CA ALA A 100 -8.81 -5.80 12.84
C ALA A 100 -7.35 -5.31 12.77
N ARG A 101 -7.10 -4.00 12.93
CA ARG A 101 -5.73 -3.45 13.01
C ARG A 101 -4.98 -3.96 14.24
N THR A 102 -5.66 -4.07 15.39
CA THR A 102 -5.07 -4.69 16.58
C THR A 102 -4.71 -6.15 16.32
N LEU A 103 -5.61 -6.91 15.71
CA LEU A 103 -5.35 -8.31 15.36
C LEU A 103 -4.18 -8.46 14.37
N LEU A 104 -4.09 -7.58 13.37
CA LEU A 104 -2.94 -7.54 12.44
C LEU A 104 -1.62 -7.34 13.19
N LYS A 105 -1.57 -6.41 14.16
CA LYS A 105 -0.36 -6.18 14.98
C LYS A 105 -0.01 -7.38 15.85
N ILE A 106 -1.01 -8.07 16.40
CA ILE A 106 -0.79 -9.31 17.17
C ILE A 106 -0.23 -10.39 16.23
N ALA A 107 -0.84 -10.60 15.06
CA ALA A 107 -0.37 -11.55 14.05
C ALA A 107 1.07 -11.29 13.60
N ALA A 108 1.48 -10.02 13.53
CA ALA A 108 2.85 -9.65 13.17
C ALA A 108 3.89 -10.03 14.23
N LYS A 109 3.52 -9.94 15.51
CA LYS A 109 4.43 -10.22 16.64
C LYS A 109 4.41 -11.69 17.08
N HIS A 110 3.24 -12.29 17.01
CA HIS A 110 2.93 -13.62 17.53
C HIS A 110 2.12 -14.43 16.51
N PRO A 111 2.69 -14.74 15.33
CA PRO A 111 1.99 -15.49 14.30
C PRO A 111 1.59 -16.91 14.76
N GLU A 112 2.28 -17.48 15.74
CA GLU A 112 1.93 -18.73 16.42
C GLU A 112 0.57 -18.66 17.12
N ILE A 113 0.27 -17.59 17.83
CA ILE A 113 -0.99 -17.42 18.58
C ILE A 113 -2.18 -17.39 17.61
N VAL A 114 -2.01 -16.71 16.48
CA VAL A 114 -3.10 -16.58 15.51
C VAL A 114 -3.27 -17.87 14.70
N ARG A 115 -2.20 -18.66 14.52
CA ARG A 115 -2.31 -20.02 13.96
C ARG A 115 -3.03 -20.97 14.91
N GLU A 116 -2.69 -20.94 16.20
CA GLU A 116 -3.30 -21.77 17.24
C GLU A 116 -4.79 -21.45 17.44
N ALA A 117 -5.14 -20.15 17.52
CA ALA A 117 -6.50 -19.71 17.75
C ALA A 117 -7.50 -20.10 16.64
N VAL A 118 -7.01 -20.41 15.43
CA VAL A 118 -7.85 -20.79 14.29
C VAL A 118 -7.94 -22.30 14.09
N GLY A 119 -7.22 -23.10 14.88
CA GLY A 119 -7.36 -24.56 14.89
C GLY A 119 -7.15 -25.19 13.51
N ALA A 120 -5.95 -25.04 12.95
CA ALA A 120 -5.48 -25.80 11.79
C ALA A 120 -4.56 -26.94 12.23
#